data_AF-A0A2P7MQL6-F1
#
_entry.id   AF-A0A2P7MQL6-F1
#
_cell.length_a   1.000
_cell.length_b   1.000
_cell.length_c   1.000
_cell.angle_alpha   90.00
_cell.angle_beta   90.00
_cell.angle_gamma   90.00
#
_symmetry.space_group_name_H-M   'P 1'
#
loop_
_entity.id
_entity.type
_entity.pdbx_description
1 polymer ?
#
loop_
_entity_poly.entity_id
_entity_poly.type
_entity_poly.pdbx_seq_one_letter_code
_entity_poly.pdbx_strand_id
1 'polypeptide(L)' 'MAALPVWLQRWNFIDRAKLERQLWDAFERQEDLQALVDGCEPGFQKEVWTTTLERIRKIERMMQGRQAPEPSED' A
#
# COMPACT_ATOMS: atom_id res chain seq x y z
N MET A 1 13.38 16.36 21.06
CA MET A 1 13.01 16.11 19.65
C MET A 1 11.81 16.99 19.34
N ALA A 2 11.97 18.03 18.53
CA ALA A 2 10.89 18.97 18.22
C ALA A 2 9.92 18.31 17.22
N ALA A 3 8.64 18.21 17.59
CA ALA A 3 7.60 17.75 16.68
C ALA A 3 7.47 18.75 15.53
N LEU A 4 7.59 18.27 14.29
CA LEU A 4 7.48 19.12 13.11
C LEU A 4 6.05 19.67 12.97
N PRO A 5 5.89 20.91 12.47
CA PRO A 5 4.59 21.52 12.20
C PRO A 5 3.66 20.66 11.32
N VAL A 6 2.36 20.64 11.61
CA VAL A 6 1.32 19.85 10.90
C VAL A 6 1.31 20.07 9.38
N TRP A 7 1.70 21.25 8.90
CA TRP A 7 1.76 21.51 7.45
C TRP A 7 2.96 20.83 6.75
N LEU A 8 4.06 20.57 7.48
CA LEU A 8 5.18 19.74 7.02
C LEU A 8 4.84 18.23 7.10
N GLN A 9 3.99 17.83 8.05
CA GLN A 9 3.35 16.51 8.00
C GLN A 9 2.44 16.37 6.77
N ARG A 10 1.80 17.47 6.32
CA ARG A 10 0.94 17.47 5.11
C ARG A 10 1.73 17.33 3.80
N TRP A 11 3.00 17.75 3.76
CA TRP A 11 3.92 17.45 2.65
C TRP A 11 4.27 15.96 2.55
N ASN A 12 4.15 15.18 3.64
CA ASN A 12 4.27 13.73 3.57
C ASN A 12 3.09 13.06 2.86
N PHE A 13 1.93 13.72 2.69
CA PHE A 13 0.77 13.05 2.09
C PHE A 13 0.96 12.77 0.60
N ILE A 14 1.49 13.73 -0.16
CA ILE A 14 1.72 13.54 -1.60
C ILE A 14 2.80 12.48 -1.82
N ASP A 15 3.91 12.56 -1.08
CA ASP A 15 4.99 11.59 -1.23
C ASP A 15 4.59 10.20 -0.71
N ARG A 16 3.82 10.13 0.39
CA ARG A 16 3.16 8.90 0.81
C ARG A 16 2.28 8.36 -0.30
N ALA A 17 1.39 9.15 -0.88
CA ALA A 17 0.48 8.69 -1.93
C ALA A 17 1.23 8.17 -3.17
N LYS A 18 2.35 8.81 -3.56
CA LYS A 18 3.23 8.29 -4.63
C LYS A 18 3.83 6.94 -4.27
N LEU A 19 4.34 6.78 -3.05
CA LEU A 19 4.92 5.53 -2.58
C LEU A 19 3.88 4.41 -2.42
N GLU A 20 2.69 4.74 -1.92
CA GLU A 20 1.55 3.82 -1.87
C GLU A 20 1.18 3.39 -3.31
N ARG A 21 1.10 4.34 -4.25
CA ARG A 21 0.80 4.05 -5.67
C ARG A 21 1.83 3.13 -6.30
N GLN A 22 3.13 3.33 -6.04
CA GLN A 22 4.18 2.44 -6.56
C GLN A 22 3.97 0.99 -6.14
N LEU A 23 3.60 0.74 -4.88
CA LEU A 23 3.35 -0.63 -4.41
C LEU A 23 2.05 -1.21 -4.98
N TRP A 24 1.03 -0.38 -5.20
CA TRP A 24 -0.18 -0.79 -5.93
C TRP A 24 0.09 -1.11 -7.40
N ASP A 25 0.93 -0.33 -8.10
CA ASP A 25 1.31 -0.62 -9.48
C ASP A 25 2.11 -1.94 -9.57
N ALA A 26 3.00 -2.20 -8.60
CA ALA A 26 3.71 -3.48 -8.49
C ALA A 26 2.75 -4.65 -8.23
N PHE A 27 1.70 -4.43 -7.41
CA PHE A 27 0.65 -5.42 -7.17
C PHE A 27 -0.14 -5.72 -8.44
N GLU A 28 -0.54 -4.68 -9.18
CA GLU A 28 -1.24 -4.80 -10.47
C GLU A 28 -0.39 -5.57 -11.50
N ARG A 29 0.93 -5.44 -11.43
CA ARG A 29 1.90 -6.19 -12.26
C ARG A 29 2.22 -7.60 -11.75
N GLN A 30 1.61 -8.03 -10.64
CA GLN A 30 1.86 -9.32 -10.01
C GLN A 30 3.33 -9.52 -9.58
N GLU A 31 4.02 -8.44 -9.22
CA GLU A 31 5.38 -8.50 -8.68
C GLU A 31 5.41 -9.02 -7.23
N ASP A 32 6.55 -9.56 -6.77
CA ASP A 32 6.72 -9.98 -5.38
C ASP A 32 6.88 -8.77 -4.46
N LEU A 33 5.76 -8.33 -3.89
CA LEU A 33 5.72 -7.17 -2.99
C LEU A 33 6.55 -7.38 -1.72
N GLN A 34 6.63 -8.60 -1.19
CA GLN A 34 7.38 -8.86 0.03
C GLN A 34 8.88 -8.66 -0.23
N ALA A 35 9.39 -9.18 -1.34
CA ALA A 35 10.76 -8.96 -1.76
C ALA A 35 11.08 -7.47 -1.98
N LEU A 36 10.17 -6.71 -2.58
CA LEU A 36 10.33 -5.27 -2.77
C LEU A 36 10.40 -4.51 -1.44
N VAL A 37 9.54 -4.84 -0.47
CA VAL A 37 9.54 -4.21 0.86
C VAL A 37 10.77 -4.60 1.67
N ASP A 38 11.20 -5.86 1.60
CA ASP A 38 12.36 -6.35 2.35
C ASP A 38 13.66 -5.75 1.84
N GLY A 39 13.79 -5.63 0.50
CA GLY A 39 14.93 -4.99 -0.17
C GLY A 39 14.95 -3.46 -0.09
N CYS A 40 13.89 -2.83 0.44
CA CYS A 40 13.87 -1.39 0.66
C CYS A 40 14.74 -1.01 1.87
N GLU A 41 15.56 0.03 1.71
CA GLU A 41 16.32 0.63 2.81
C GLU A 41 15.40 1.16 3.92
N PRO A 42 15.80 1.12 5.20
CA PRO A 42 15.02 1.67 6.30
C PRO A 42 14.72 3.16 6.12
N GLY A 43 13.48 3.57 6.42
CA GLY A 43 13.05 4.97 6.35
C GLY A 43 11.60 5.11 5.92
N PHE A 44 11.23 6.32 5.50
CA PHE A 44 9.85 6.67 5.17
C PHE A 44 9.23 5.78 4.09
N GLN A 45 9.99 5.42 3.05
CA GLN A 45 9.54 4.49 2.02
C GLN A 45 9.20 3.11 2.59
N LYS A 46 10.10 2.53 3.40
CA LYS A 46 9.89 1.21 4.00
C LYS A 46 8.67 1.21 4.92
N GLU A 47 8.45 2.27 5.69
CA GLU A 47 7.26 2.42 6.52
C GLU A 47 5.97 2.47 5.68
N VAL A 48 5.93 3.31 4.65
CA VAL A 48 4.76 3.42 3.77
C VAL A 48 4.49 2.11 3.04
N TRP A 49 5.51 1.49 2.47
CA TRP A 49 5.38 0.22 1.76
C TRP A 49 4.95 -0.93 2.67
N THR A 50 5.50 -1.02 3.89
CA THR A 50 5.07 -2.03 4.87
C THR A 50 3.58 -1.89 5.19
N THR A 51 3.11 -0.67 5.50
CA THR A 51 1.68 -0.45 5.79
C THR A 51 0.77 -0.69 4.58
N THR A 52 1.25 -0.40 3.37
CA THR A 52 0.51 -0.64 2.13
C THR A 52 0.42 -2.13 1.82
N LEU A 53 1.50 -2.89 2.04
CA LEU A 53 1.53 -4.35 1.87
C LEU A 53 0.51 -5.05 2.77
N GLU A 54 0.42 -4.63 4.05
CA GLU A 54 -0.58 -5.17 4.97
C GLU A 54 -2.02 -4.92 4.49
N ARG A 55 -2.28 -3.73 3.91
CA ARG A 55 -3.58 -3.39 3.33
C ARG A 55 -3.91 -4.23 2.11
N ILE A 56 -2.95 -4.40 1.18
CA ILE A 56 -3.10 -5.25 0.00
C ILE A 56 -3.46 -6.68 0.45
N ARG A 57 -2.68 -7.26 1.35
CA ARG A 57 -2.92 -8.61 1.89
C ARG A 57 -4.28 -8.76 2.58
N LYS A 58 -4.74 -7.72 3.28
CA LYS A 58 -6.07 -7.72 3.88
C LYS A 58 -7.16 -7.75 2.81
N ILE A 59 -7.01 -6.96 1.75
CA ILE A 59 -7.95 -6.93 0.62
C ILE A 59 -7.97 -8.29 -0.10
N GLU A 60 -6.80 -8.88 -0.38
CA GLU A 60 -6.71 -10.22 -0.98
C GLU A 60 -7.48 -11.25 -0.17
N ARG A 61 -7.26 -11.31 1.16
CA ARG A 61 -8.00 -12.21 2.05
C ARG A 61 -9.51 -11.93 2.05
N MET A 62 -9.91 -10.66 2.01
CA MET A 62 -11.32 -10.28 1.93
C MET A 62 -11.96 -10.71 0.60
N MET A 63 -11.20 -10.67 -0.51
CA MET A 63 -11.69 -11.12 -1.81
C MET A 63 -11.75 -12.65 -1.91
N GLN A 64 -10.80 -13.38 -1.29
CA GLN A 64 -10.84 -14.84 -1.22
C GLN A 64 -12.09 -15.38 -0.50
N GLY A 65 -12.62 -14.64 0.47
CA GLY A 65 -13.84 -14.99 1.21
C GLY A 65 -15.15 -14.49 0.59
N ARG A 66 -15.10 -13.74 -0.52
CA ARG A 66 -16.29 -13.27 -1.24
C ARG A 66 -16.48 -14.12 -2.50
N GLN A 67 -17.52 -14.95 -2.53
CA GLN A 67 -18.07 -15.41 -3.82
C GLN A 67 -18.42 -14.16 -4.62
N ALA A 68 -18.00 -14.13 -5.90
CA ALA A 68 -18.44 -13.09 -6.81
C ALA A 68 -19.98 -13.02 -6.75
N PRO A 69 -20.59 -11.83 -6.62
CA PRO A 69 -22.03 -11.73 -6.68
C PRO A 69 -22.50 -12.39 -7.98
N GLU A 70 -23.51 -13.26 -7.89
CA GLU A 70 -24.07 -13.90 -9.07
C GLU A 70 -24.42 -12.82 -10.09
N PRO A 71 -24.01 -12.96 -11.37
CA PRO A 71 -24.33 -11.97 -12.37
C PRO A 71 -25.84 -11.78 -12.39
N SER A 72 -26.30 -10.54 -12.25
CA SER A 72 -27.71 -10.21 -12.38
C SER A 72 -28.15 -10.58 -13.79
N GLU A 73 -29.07 -11.53 -13.89
CA GLU A 73 -29.77 -11.85 -15.13
C GLU A 73 -30.68 -10.65 -15.48
N ASP A 74 -30.18 -9.73 -16.31
CA ASP A 74 -31.00 -8.78 -17.07
C ASP A 74 -31.48 -9.42 -18.37
#